data_AF-A0A963UJ93-F1
#
_entry.id   AF-A0A963UJ93-F1
#
_cell.length_a   1.000
_cell.length_b   1.000
_cell.length_c   1.000
_cell.angle_alpha   90.00
_cell.angle_beta   90.00
_cell.angle_gamma   90.00
#
_symmetry.space_group_name_H-M   'P 1'
#
loop_
_entity.id
_entity.type
_entity.pdbx_description
1 polymer ?
#
loop_
_entity_poly.entity_id
_entity_poly.type
_entity_poly.pdbx_seq_one_letter_code
_entity_poly.pdbx_strand_id
1 'polypeptide(L)'
;MRHTLPIAPQFYVTAPQPCPYLEGRSERKLFTALQGDNAERLNDALSKQGFRRSQNVLYRPSCAECAACLSARIRVADFVPNRSQRRTIRRNAYLRRDATSPWATEDQYALFRRYLDSRHSDGGMADMDIFEFAAMIEETPV
;
A
#
# COMPACT_ATOMS: atom_id res chain seq x y z
N MET A 1 3.69 -8.28 -39.06
CA MET A 1 4.02 -8.21 -37.62
C MET A 1 3.49 -6.89 -37.08
N ARG A 2 2.39 -6.92 -36.31
CA ARG A 2 1.86 -5.70 -35.68
C ARG A 2 2.70 -5.47 -34.42
N HIS A 3 3.65 -4.53 -34.48
CA HIS A 3 4.29 -4.02 -33.29
C HIS A 3 3.25 -3.18 -32.55
N THR A 4 2.48 -3.81 -31.68
CA THR A 4 1.68 -3.09 -30.69
C THR A 4 2.70 -2.37 -29.81
N LEU A 5 2.75 -1.04 -29.90
CA LEU A 5 3.55 -0.22 -29.00
C LEU A 5 3.14 -0.60 -27.56
N PRO A 6 4.08 -0.80 -26.62
CA PRO A 6 3.71 -1.00 -25.23
C PRO A 6 2.87 0.21 -24.81
N ILE A 7 1.64 -0.04 -24.37
CA ILE A 7 0.74 1.01 -23.90
C ILE A 7 1.47 1.73 -22.78
N ALA A 8 1.96 2.94 -23.06
CA ALA A 8 2.56 3.78 -22.04
C ALA A 8 1.49 4.05 -20.96
N PRO A 9 1.84 3.96 -19.67
CA PRO A 9 0.88 4.17 -18.59
C PRO A 9 0.26 5.57 -18.72
N GLN A 10 -1.06 5.63 -18.72
CA GLN A 10 -1.78 6.90 -18.69
C GLN A 10 -1.78 7.43 -17.26
N PHE A 11 -1.47 8.71 -17.10
CA PHE A 11 -1.46 9.37 -15.81
C PHE A 11 -2.58 10.38 -15.70
N TYR A 12 -3.18 10.44 -14.52
CA TYR A 12 -4.24 11.36 -14.17
C TYR A 12 -3.85 12.15 -12.93
N VAL A 13 -4.42 13.35 -12.79
CA VAL A 13 -4.20 14.19 -11.60
C VAL A 13 -5.52 14.46 -10.92
N THR A 14 -5.59 14.25 -9.62
CA THR A 14 -6.79 14.56 -8.84
C THR A 14 -7.04 16.07 -8.79
N ALA A 15 -8.30 16.44 -8.56
CA ALA A 15 -8.63 17.79 -8.13
C ALA A 15 -7.89 18.13 -6.81
N PRO A 16 -7.60 19.41 -6.54
CA PRO A 16 -7.08 19.84 -5.24
C PRO A 16 -8.05 19.46 -4.12
N GLN A 17 -7.53 18.90 -3.03
CA GLN A 17 -8.26 18.55 -1.81
C GLN A 17 -7.47 19.05 -0.58
N PRO A 18 -8.08 19.21 0.60
CA PRO A 18 -7.34 19.54 1.82
C PRO A 18 -6.20 18.55 2.08
N CYS A 19 -5.01 19.04 2.41
CA CYS A 19 -3.87 18.20 2.71
C CYS A 19 -4.10 17.48 4.06
N PRO A 20 -3.99 16.14 4.12
CA PRO A 20 -4.26 15.40 5.36
C PRO A 20 -3.16 15.57 6.42
N TYR A 21 -1.99 16.11 6.05
CA TYR A 21 -0.83 16.23 6.95
C TYR A 21 -0.51 17.66 7.35
N LEU A 22 -0.86 18.64 6.52
CA LEU A 22 -0.48 20.04 6.71
C LEU A 22 -1.73 20.92 6.61
N GLU A 23 -2.11 21.50 7.73
CA GLU A 23 -3.26 22.40 7.81
C GLU A 23 -3.13 23.60 6.86
N GLY A 24 -4.25 24.01 6.26
CA GLY A 24 -4.30 25.14 5.32
C GLY A 24 -3.61 24.91 3.97
N ARG A 25 -3.11 23.69 3.69
CA ARG A 25 -2.51 23.33 2.41
C ARG A 25 -3.45 22.44 1.58
N SER A 26 -3.25 22.46 0.27
CA SER A 26 -3.97 21.59 -0.67
C SER A 26 -3.05 20.48 -1.18
N GLU A 27 -3.58 19.26 -1.22
CA GLU A 27 -2.96 18.09 -1.86
C GLU A 27 -3.54 17.85 -3.26
N ARG A 28 -2.68 17.39 -4.17
CA ARG A 28 -3.07 16.73 -5.42
C ARG A 28 -2.25 15.45 -5.58
N LYS A 29 -2.81 14.44 -6.25
CA LYS A 29 -2.12 13.17 -6.52
C LYS A 29 -2.04 12.95 -8.02
N LEU A 30 -0.85 12.58 -8.49
CA LEU A 30 -0.65 11.97 -9.80
C LEU A 30 -0.85 10.46 -9.64
N PHE A 31 -1.68 9.83 -10.46
CA PHE A 31 -1.96 8.40 -10.35
C PHE A 31 -2.10 7.70 -11.70
N THR A 32 -1.90 6.39 -11.70
CA THR A 32 -2.07 5.51 -12.85
C THR A 32 -2.58 4.14 -12.40
N ALA A 33 -3.30 3.45 -13.28
CA ALA A 33 -3.76 2.08 -13.01
C ALA A 33 -2.57 1.10 -13.06
N LEU A 34 -2.65 0.07 -12.23
CA LEU A 34 -1.71 -1.04 -12.14
C LEU A 34 -2.45 -2.32 -12.54
N GLN A 35 -2.33 -2.72 -13.79
CA GLN A 35 -3.08 -3.84 -14.37
C GLN A 35 -2.29 -4.51 -15.50
N GLY A 36 -2.66 -5.75 -15.82
CA GLY A 36 -2.12 -6.52 -16.95
C GLY A 36 -0.73 -7.09 -16.71
N ASP A 37 -0.21 -7.80 -17.71
CA ASP A 37 1.00 -8.63 -17.62
C ASP A 37 2.29 -7.86 -17.25
N ASN A 38 2.30 -6.54 -17.40
CA ASN A 38 3.45 -5.69 -17.07
C ASN A 38 3.33 -5.02 -15.68
N ALA A 39 2.36 -5.41 -14.86
CA ALA A 39 2.09 -4.76 -13.57
C ALA A 39 3.31 -4.78 -12.63
N GLU A 40 3.98 -5.92 -12.45
CA GLU A 40 5.18 -6.00 -11.59
C GLU A 40 6.28 -5.03 -12.04
N ARG A 41 6.60 -5.05 -13.33
CA ARG A 41 7.62 -4.17 -13.92
C ARG A 41 7.25 -2.69 -13.78
N LEU A 42 5.98 -2.34 -13.94
CA LEU A 42 5.48 -0.98 -13.76
C LEU A 42 5.56 -0.55 -12.29
N ASN A 43 5.12 -1.40 -11.37
CA ASN A 43 5.21 -1.19 -9.93
C ASN A 43 6.65 -0.92 -9.50
N ASP A 44 7.60 -1.74 -9.94
CA ASP A 44 9.01 -1.58 -9.61
C ASP A 44 9.61 -0.28 -10.15
N ALA A 45 9.30 0.05 -11.40
CA ALA A 45 9.79 1.27 -12.05
C ALA A 45 9.26 2.53 -11.35
N LEU A 46 7.95 2.59 -11.06
CA LEU A 46 7.34 3.77 -10.44
C LEU A 46 7.61 3.85 -8.94
N SER A 47 7.74 2.73 -8.24
CA SER A 47 8.18 2.70 -6.84
C SER A 47 9.58 3.32 -6.68
N LYS A 48 10.49 3.15 -7.66
CA LYS A 48 11.80 3.81 -7.69
C LYS A 48 11.70 5.33 -7.90
N GLN A 49 10.59 5.81 -8.47
CA GLN A 49 10.30 7.23 -8.70
C GLN A 49 9.42 7.85 -7.61
N GLY A 50 9.19 7.13 -6.51
CA GLY A 50 8.47 7.61 -5.34
C GLY A 50 6.95 7.46 -5.40
N PHE A 51 6.42 6.68 -6.35
CA PHE A 51 5.03 6.26 -6.30
C PHE A 51 4.80 5.26 -5.15
N ARG A 52 3.60 5.32 -4.59
CA ARG A 52 3.05 4.42 -3.58
C ARG A 52 1.94 3.61 -4.23
N ARG A 53 1.69 2.40 -3.75
CA ARG A 53 0.65 1.51 -4.27
C ARG A 53 -0.54 1.45 -3.31
N SER A 54 -1.75 1.46 -3.85
CA SER A 54 -2.99 1.09 -3.17
C SER A 54 -3.78 0.21 -4.13
N GLN A 55 -3.91 -1.09 -3.81
CA GLN A 55 -4.58 -2.08 -4.67
C GLN A 55 -4.04 -2.03 -6.12
N ASN A 56 -4.92 -1.72 -7.08
CA ASN A 56 -4.66 -1.64 -8.51
C ASN A 56 -4.30 -0.22 -8.97
N VAL A 57 -3.85 0.66 -8.07
CA VAL A 57 -3.50 2.06 -8.38
C VAL A 57 -2.13 2.41 -7.81
N LEU A 58 -1.31 3.06 -8.62
CA LEU A 58 -0.07 3.71 -8.19
C LEU A 58 -0.29 5.21 -8.14
N TYR A 59 0.16 5.86 -7.07
CA TYR A 59 0.01 7.30 -6.89
C TYR A 59 1.24 7.95 -6.26
N ARG A 60 1.44 9.24 -6.54
CA ARG A 60 2.45 10.09 -5.90
C ARG A 60 1.87 11.49 -5.65
N PRO A 61 2.14 12.13 -4.51
CA PRO A 61 1.77 13.53 -4.31
C PRO A 61 2.42 14.44 -5.36
N SER A 62 1.62 15.36 -5.91
CA SER A 62 2.01 16.31 -6.96
C SER A 62 1.33 17.66 -6.72
N CYS A 63 1.57 18.22 -5.52
CA CYS A 63 1.00 19.49 -5.10
C CYS A 63 1.67 20.66 -5.85
N ALA A 64 0.91 21.71 -6.17
CA ALA A 64 1.43 22.86 -6.93
C ALA A 64 2.45 23.70 -6.12
N GLU A 65 2.23 23.84 -4.81
CA GLU A 65 2.97 24.78 -3.94
C GLU A 65 3.62 24.07 -2.73
N CYS A 66 3.85 22.76 -2.83
CA CYS A 66 4.39 21.98 -1.71
C CYS A 66 5.19 20.76 -2.20
N ALA A 67 6.34 20.52 -1.56
CA ALA A 67 7.20 19.36 -1.81
C ALA A 67 7.51 18.56 -0.52
N ALA A 68 6.72 18.74 0.55
CA ALA A 68 6.96 18.12 1.86
C ALA A 68 6.77 16.59 1.87
N CYS A 69 6.00 16.05 0.91
CA CYS A 69 5.79 14.61 0.78
C CYS A 69 7.03 13.92 0.18
N LEU A 70 7.91 13.45 1.05
CA LEU A 70 9.12 12.72 0.66
C LEU A 70 8.83 11.21 0.50
N SER A 71 9.45 10.60 -0.51
CA SER A 71 9.54 9.14 -0.61
C SER A 71 10.80 8.69 0.13
N ALA A 72 10.63 7.84 1.13
CA ALA A 72 11.73 7.31 1.93
C ALA A 72 11.89 5.80 1.69
N ARG A 73 13.13 5.32 1.76
CA ARG A 73 13.48 3.89 1.71
C ARG A 73 14.32 3.55 2.92
N ILE A 74 14.05 2.40 3.52
CA ILE A 74 14.79 1.92 4.70
C ILE A 74 15.90 1.00 4.20
N ARG A 75 17.15 1.25 4.64
CA ARG A 75 18.30 0.39 4.35
C ARG A 75 18.25 -0.87 5.23
N VAL A 76 17.45 -1.84 4.81
CA VAL A 76 17.21 -3.08 5.57
C VAL A 76 18.48 -3.90 5.80
N ALA A 77 19.48 -3.80 4.91
CA ALA A 77 20.76 -4.51 5.03
C ALA A 77 21.60 -4.06 6.24
N ASP A 78 21.40 -2.83 6.71
CA ASP A 78 22.15 -2.26 7.83
C ASP A 78 21.42 -2.44 9.18
N PHE A 79 20.27 -3.11 9.17
CA PHE A 79 19.45 -3.27 10.37
C PHE A 79 20.10 -4.22 11.38
N VAL A 80 20.40 -3.70 12.58
CA VAL A 80 20.86 -4.50 13.72
C VAL A 80 19.86 -4.40 14.88
N PRO A 81 19.25 -5.52 15.31
CA PRO A 81 18.29 -5.48 16.41
C PRO A 81 18.91 -5.00 17.73
N ASN A 82 18.30 -3.99 18.34
CA ASN A 82 18.68 -3.51 19.67
C ASN A 82 18.16 -4.47 20.77
N ARG A 83 18.47 -4.17 22.04
CA ARG A 83 18.10 -5.03 23.19
C ARG A 83 16.59 -5.26 23.30
N SER A 84 15.75 -4.23 23.11
CA SER A 84 14.30 -4.37 23.22
C SER A 84 13.72 -5.17 22.05
N GLN A 85 14.20 -4.95 20.84
CA GLN A 85 13.82 -5.73 19.65
C GLN A 85 14.20 -7.21 19.80
N ARG A 86 15.41 -7.52 20.28
CA ARG A 86 15.82 -8.90 20.56
C ARG A 86 14.91 -9.57 21.61
N ARG A 87 14.51 -8.83 22.65
CA ARG A 87 13.55 -9.33 23.64
C ARG A 87 12.18 -9.63 23.01
N THR A 88 11.69 -8.73 22.16
CA THR A 88 10.42 -8.91 21.44
C THR A 88 10.48 -10.13 20.51
N ILE A 89 11.56 -10.31 19.75
CA ILE A 89 11.73 -11.47 18.87
C ILE A 89 11.66 -12.77 19.68
N ARG A 90 12.41 -12.86 20.79
CA ARG A 90 12.41 -14.06 21.64
C ARG A 90 11.04 -14.37 22.24
N ARG A 91 10.32 -13.34 22.72
CA ARG A 91 8.98 -13.52 23.30
C ARG A 91 7.98 -14.09 22.28
N ASN A 92 8.16 -13.77 21.01
CA ASN A 92 7.27 -14.18 19.92
C ASN A 92 7.85 -15.29 19.05
N ALA A 93 8.85 -16.04 19.54
CA ALA A 93 9.53 -17.09 18.77
C ALA A 93 8.60 -18.27 18.38
N TYR A 94 7.43 -18.37 19.01
CA TYR A 94 6.41 -19.36 18.67
C TYR A 94 5.61 -18.99 17.41
N LEU A 95 5.67 -17.74 16.95
CA LEU A 95 5.01 -17.32 15.72
C LEU A 95 5.79 -17.87 14.51
N ARG A 96 5.06 -18.51 13.60
CA ARG A 96 5.58 -18.98 12.31
C ARG A 96 5.00 -18.12 11.19
N ARG A 97 5.79 -17.92 10.13
CA ARG A 97 5.38 -17.18 8.94
C ARG A 97 5.68 -18.05 7.73
N ASP A 98 4.65 -18.31 6.94
CA ASP A 98 4.74 -19.05 5.70
C ASP A 98 4.28 -18.15 4.54
N ALA A 99 4.90 -18.31 3.37
CA ALA A 99 4.48 -17.62 2.16
C ALA A 99 3.48 -18.53 1.41
N THR A 100 2.27 -18.03 1.17
CA THR A 100 1.19 -18.76 0.51
C THR A 100 0.55 -17.89 -0.56
N SER A 101 -0.32 -18.49 -1.37
CA SER A 101 -1.23 -17.73 -2.21
C SER A 101 -2.04 -16.72 -1.36
N PRO A 102 -2.39 -15.55 -1.92
CA PRO A 102 -3.07 -14.50 -1.19
C PRO A 102 -4.56 -14.83 -1.07
N TRP A 103 -4.91 -15.89 -0.35
CA TRP A 103 -6.29 -16.31 -0.14
C TRP A 103 -6.77 -15.81 1.21
N ALA A 104 -7.90 -15.13 1.24
CA ALA A 104 -8.51 -14.69 2.48
C ALA A 104 -9.07 -15.91 3.23
N THR A 105 -8.91 -15.89 4.55
CA THR A 105 -9.42 -16.95 5.42
C THR A 105 -10.33 -16.35 6.49
N GLU A 106 -11.27 -17.15 6.99
CA GLU A 106 -12.16 -16.74 8.08
C GLU A 106 -11.38 -16.33 9.33
N ASP A 107 -10.29 -17.04 9.67
CA ASP A 107 -9.43 -16.71 10.80
C ASP A 107 -8.76 -15.34 10.65
N GLN A 108 -8.30 -15.01 9.45
CA GLN A 108 -7.73 -13.69 9.14
C GLN A 108 -8.80 -12.60 9.27
N TYR A 109 -10.00 -12.84 8.73
CA TYR A 109 -11.11 -11.88 8.83
C TYR A 109 -11.55 -11.69 10.29
N ALA A 110 -11.64 -12.76 11.08
CA ALA A 110 -11.97 -12.67 12.50
C ALA A 110 -10.92 -11.87 13.28
N LEU A 111 -9.62 -12.04 12.97
CA LEU A 111 -8.56 -11.20 13.54
C LEU A 111 -8.69 -9.73 13.11
N PHE A 112 -8.98 -9.48 11.83
CA PHE A 112 -9.20 -8.15 11.28
C PHE A 112 -10.36 -7.43 11.98
N ARG A 113 -11.52 -8.09 12.14
CA ARG A 113 -12.68 -7.54 12.86
C ARG A 113 -12.35 -7.16 14.30
N ARG A 114 -11.74 -8.06 15.08
CA ARG A 114 -11.32 -7.76 16.46
C ARG A 114 -10.39 -6.55 16.53
N TYR A 115 -9.48 -6.40 15.56
CA TYR A 115 -8.58 -5.25 15.51
C TYR A 115 -9.33 -3.95 15.23
N LEU A 116 -10.23 -3.94 14.25
CA LEU A 116 -11.04 -2.76 13.93
C LEU A 116 -11.93 -2.36 15.09
N ASP A 117 -12.69 -3.30 15.66
CA ASP A 117 -13.62 -3.03 16.75
C ASP A 117 -12.91 -2.44 17.98
N SER A 118 -11.64 -2.82 18.20
CA SER A 118 -10.87 -2.36 19.37
C SER A 118 -10.07 -1.07 19.15
N ARG A 119 -9.73 -0.70 17.91
CA ARG A 119 -8.78 0.40 17.61
C ARG A 119 -9.27 1.42 16.60
N HIS A 120 -10.19 1.05 15.72
CA HIS A 120 -10.63 1.82 14.55
C HIS A 120 -12.12 1.61 14.29
N SER A 121 -12.94 1.60 15.35
CA SER A 121 -14.38 1.36 15.26
C SER A 121 -15.14 2.44 14.47
N ASP A 122 -14.50 3.58 14.23
CA ASP A 122 -14.98 4.73 13.47
C ASP A 122 -14.16 4.98 12.19
N GLY A 123 -13.23 4.07 11.85
CA GLY A 123 -12.38 4.17 10.67
C GLY A 123 -13.13 3.80 9.38
N GLY A 124 -12.61 4.24 8.24
CA GLY A 124 -13.23 3.97 6.93
C GLY A 124 -13.30 2.49 6.50
N MET A 125 -12.73 1.58 7.29
CA MET A 125 -12.83 0.13 7.10
C MET A 125 -13.70 -0.55 8.17
N ALA A 126 -14.27 0.19 9.12
CA ALA A 126 -14.96 -0.36 10.30
C ALA A 126 -16.16 -1.23 9.95
N ASP A 127 -16.82 -0.95 8.83
CA ASP A 127 -18.00 -1.69 8.36
C ASP A 127 -17.68 -2.69 7.24
N MET A 128 -16.40 -2.91 6.93
CA MET A 128 -16.03 -3.85 5.87
C MET A 128 -16.50 -5.27 6.18
N ASP A 129 -17.14 -5.88 5.19
CA ASP A 129 -17.56 -7.28 5.26
C ASP A 129 -16.45 -8.25 4.82
N ILE A 130 -16.75 -9.55 4.87
CA ILE A 130 -15.78 -10.60 4.50
C ILE A 130 -15.41 -10.58 3.02
N PHE A 131 -16.32 -10.16 2.13
CA PHE A 131 -16.07 -10.12 0.69
C PHE A 131 -15.18 -8.94 0.34
N GLU A 132 -15.42 -7.78 0.95
CA GLU A 132 -14.55 -6.60 0.80
C GLU A 132 -13.15 -6.86 1.38
N PHE A 133 -13.07 -7.55 2.52
CA PHE A 133 -11.79 -8.02 3.06
C PHE A 133 -11.09 -8.98 2.10
N ALA A 134 -11.82 -9.95 1.53
CA ALA A 134 -11.27 -10.91 0.59
C ALA A 134 -10.74 -10.22 -0.68
N ALA A 135 -11.50 -9.30 -1.26
CA ALA A 135 -11.08 -8.52 -2.42
C ALA A 135 -9.79 -7.74 -2.15
N MET A 136 -9.64 -7.14 -0.95
CA MET A 136 -8.41 -6.43 -0.57
C MET A 136 -7.16 -7.34 -0.56
N ILE A 137 -7.32 -8.62 -0.24
CA ILE A 137 -6.23 -9.60 -0.18
C ILE A 137 -5.97 -10.25 -1.54
N GLU A 138 -7.04 -10.68 -2.21
CA GLU A 138 -7.01 -11.51 -3.41
C GLU A 138 -6.83 -10.70 -4.70
N GLU A 139 -7.33 -9.47 -4.76
CA GLU A 139 -7.23 -8.62 -5.95
C GLU A 139 -5.92 -7.82 -5.95
N THR A 140 -4.82 -8.53 -6.23
CA THR A 140 -3.49 -7.93 -6.36
C THR A 140 -2.86 -8.23 -7.73
N PRO A 141 -2.36 -7.23 -8.46
CA PRO A 141 -1.72 -7.42 -9.76
C PRO A 141 -0.21 -7.67 -9.65
N VAL A 142 0.33 -7.66 -8.42
CA VAL A 142 1.75 -7.89 -8.05
C VAL A 142 1.87 -8.61 -6.71
#